data_AF-A0A7L5Y5I8-F1
#
_entry.id   AF-A0A7L5Y5I8-F1
#
_cell.length_a   1.000
_cell.length_b   1.000
_cell.length_c   1.000
_cell.angle_alpha   90.00
_cell.angle_beta   90.00
_cell.angle_gamma   90.00
#
_symmetry.space_group_name_H-M   'P 1'
#
loop_
_entity.id
_entity.type
_entity.pdbx_description
1 polymer ?
#
loop_
_entity_poly.entity_id
_entity_poly.type
_entity_poly.pdbx_seq_one_letter_code
_entity_poly.pdbx_strand_id
1 'polypeptide(L)'
;MLEYVNEGGHQFGYRYMRDGSDVPYTCFYTSNVSLPREILGTQPFDPNFRTYGWEDIDLGLRLSRRGLRLIYNAQARVHHCHPMVLRDFYVRQIKVGAAIGTMYALHPDLVQDPLMPPADRPRLWKRVARLCVPLLLPMVNWLDARQVRLPERLYRFVLSDGFWLGRDRAVREQTTRGAERGCLRAVSDCRRRGNASTGSRIVRALHGGMSSPGG
;
A
#
# COMPACT_ATOMS: atom_id res chain seq x y z
N MET A 1 -1.83 -18.83 16.99
CA MET A 1 -1.71 -18.35 15.60
C MET A 1 -1.83 -16.84 15.52
N LEU A 2 -2.95 -16.25 15.96
CA LEU A 2 -3.13 -14.78 15.96
C LEU A 2 -2.02 -14.04 16.71
N GLU A 3 -1.49 -14.60 17.80
CA GLU A 3 -0.36 -14.03 18.54
C GLU A 3 0.88 -13.79 17.64
N TYR A 4 1.23 -14.76 16.78
CA TYR A 4 2.33 -14.58 15.83
C TYR A 4 2.03 -13.54 14.74
N VAL A 5 0.83 -13.55 14.18
CA VAL A 5 0.41 -12.58 13.15
C VAL A 5 0.36 -11.15 13.73
N ASN A 6 -0.08 -11.03 14.97
CA ASN A 6 -0.18 -9.78 15.70
C ASN A 6 1.18 -9.26 16.15
N GLU A 7 2.17 -10.10 16.44
CA GLU A 7 3.47 -9.65 16.99
C GLU A 7 4.64 -9.72 16.00
N GLY A 8 4.52 -10.54 14.94
CA GLY A 8 5.58 -10.86 13.99
C GLY A 8 5.76 -9.87 12.84
N GLY A 9 5.06 -8.74 12.85
CA GLY A 9 5.19 -7.66 11.85
C GLY A 9 4.20 -7.71 10.68
N HIS A 10 3.37 -8.75 10.56
CA HIS A 10 2.32 -8.81 9.52
C HIS A 10 1.10 -7.92 9.83
N GLN A 11 0.87 -7.65 11.12
CA GLN A 11 -0.15 -6.73 11.60
C GLN A 11 0.43 -5.71 12.58
N PHE A 12 1.12 -6.16 13.63
CA PHE A 12 1.91 -5.29 14.50
C PHE A 12 3.32 -5.83 14.70
N GLY A 13 4.26 -4.92 14.95
CA GLY A 13 5.68 -5.22 15.14
C GLY A 13 6.13 -5.25 16.59
N TYR A 14 5.21 -5.43 17.56
CA TYR A 14 5.50 -5.28 18.99
C TYR A 14 6.68 -6.13 19.48
N ARG A 15 6.92 -7.30 18.89
CA ARG A 15 8.06 -8.18 19.23
C ARG A 15 9.42 -7.53 19.03
N TYR A 16 9.51 -6.52 18.15
CA TYR A 16 10.76 -5.84 17.81
C TYR A 16 10.91 -4.50 18.55
N MET A 17 9.96 -4.13 19.42
CA MET A 17 9.98 -2.88 20.16
C MET A 17 10.55 -3.06 21.56
N ARG A 18 11.24 -2.04 22.06
CA ARG A 18 11.72 -1.98 23.44
C ARG A 18 10.92 -0.93 24.21
N ASP A 19 10.56 -1.24 25.45
CA ASP A 19 9.82 -0.29 26.29
C ASP A 19 10.60 1.03 26.44
N GLY A 20 9.89 2.15 26.27
CA GLY A 20 10.44 3.50 26.29
C GLY A 20 11.27 3.90 25.06
N SER A 21 11.45 3.03 24.06
CA SER A 21 12.21 3.38 22.86
C SER A 21 11.38 4.16 21.85
N ASP A 22 12.06 5.01 21.09
CA ASP A 22 11.53 5.60 19.86
C ASP A 22 11.37 4.50 18.80
N VAL A 23 10.19 4.43 18.19
CA VAL A 23 9.84 3.45 17.17
C VAL A 23 9.54 4.14 15.84
N PRO A 24 9.79 3.48 14.70
CA PRO A 24 9.59 4.10 13.39
C PRO A 24 8.13 4.44 13.12
N TYR A 25 7.91 5.33 12.15
CA TYR A 25 6.58 5.75 11.71
C TYR A 25 5.69 4.59 11.23
N THR A 26 6.29 3.48 10.77
CA THR A 26 5.57 2.25 10.38
C THR A 26 4.90 1.54 11.56
N CYS A 27 5.17 1.98 12.79
CA CYS A 27 4.56 1.48 14.02
C CYS A 27 3.41 2.36 14.53
N PHE A 28 3.02 3.40 13.78
CA PHE A 28 1.85 4.22 14.12
C PHE A 28 0.57 3.40 13.90
N TYR A 29 0.02 2.85 14.98
CA TYR A 29 -1.19 2.03 14.95
C TYR A 29 -2.36 2.78 15.57
N THR A 30 -3.35 3.19 14.78
CA THR A 30 -4.48 3.97 15.30
C THR A 30 -5.38 3.17 16.24
N SER A 31 -5.24 1.84 16.25
CA SER A 31 -5.90 0.95 17.21
C SER A 31 -5.50 1.18 18.66
N ASN A 32 -4.30 1.72 18.92
CA ASN A 32 -3.78 1.96 20.26
C ASN A 32 -2.62 2.97 20.23
N VAL A 33 -2.95 4.25 20.05
CA VAL A 33 -2.00 5.37 20.08
C VAL A 33 -2.64 6.55 20.82
N SER A 34 -1.82 7.32 21.53
CA SER A 34 -2.25 8.55 22.20
C SER A 34 -1.36 9.71 21.76
N LEU A 35 -1.97 10.83 21.41
CA LEU A 35 -1.29 12.02 20.93
C LEU A 35 -2.14 13.29 21.17
N PRO A 36 -1.53 14.48 21.27
CA PRO A 36 -2.26 15.73 21.39
C PRO A 36 -3.18 15.98 20.19
N ARG A 37 -4.36 16.56 20.42
CA ARG A 37 -5.35 16.77 19.34
C ARG A 37 -4.84 17.80 18.32
N GLU A 38 -4.08 18.77 18.78
CA GLU A 38 -3.60 19.90 17.98
C GLU A 38 -2.69 19.46 16.84
N ILE A 39 -1.90 18.39 17.02
CA ILE A 39 -0.94 17.94 16.02
C ILE A 39 -1.57 17.19 14.85
N LEU A 40 -2.79 16.66 15.01
CA LEU A 40 -3.53 15.93 13.97
C LEU A 40 -3.94 16.82 12.79
N GLY A 41 -4.07 18.13 13.01
CA GLY A 41 -4.59 19.08 12.01
C GLY A 41 -6.08 18.90 11.71
N THR A 42 -6.53 19.46 10.58
CA THR A 42 -7.93 19.47 10.13
C THR A 42 -8.31 18.25 9.32
N GLN A 43 -7.36 17.67 8.57
CA GLN A 43 -7.57 16.47 7.75
C GLN A 43 -6.49 15.43 8.08
N PRO A 44 -6.69 14.62 9.14
CA PRO A 44 -5.69 13.67 9.60
C PRO A 44 -5.51 12.47 8.66
N PHE A 45 -6.54 12.05 7.92
CA PHE A 45 -6.46 10.90 7.00
C PHE A 45 -6.69 11.32 5.57
N ASP A 46 -5.90 10.76 4.65
CA ASP A 46 -6.03 11.01 3.22
C ASP A 46 -7.18 10.16 2.62
N PRO A 47 -8.17 10.78 1.93
CA PRO A 47 -9.33 10.06 1.38
C PRO A 47 -9.00 9.14 0.19
N ASN A 48 -7.76 9.15 -0.31
CA ASN A 48 -7.29 8.25 -1.35
C ASN A 48 -7.08 6.81 -0.83
N PHE A 49 -6.95 6.61 0.49
CA PHE A 49 -6.96 5.28 1.10
C PHE A 49 -8.40 4.74 1.19
N ARG A 50 -8.85 4.09 0.11
CA ARG A 50 -10.23 3.56 -0.02
C ARG A 50 -10.39 2.13 0.47
N THR A 51 -9.29 1.44 0.70
CA THR A 51 -9.25 0.06 1.17
C THR A 51 -8.39 -0.01 2.40
N TYR A 52 -8.65 -1.02 3.24
CA TYR A 52 -7.88 -1.27 4.44
C TYR A 52 -6.36 -1.31 4.19
N GLY A 53 -5.60 -0.51 4.95
CA GLY A 53 -4.14 -0.54 5.02
C GLY A 53 -3.47 0.77 4.60
N TRP A 54 -2.35 1.07 5.27
CA TRP A 54 -1.43 2.20 5.06
C TRP A 54 -1.89 3.58 5.54
N GLU A 55 -3.17 3.79 5.83
CA GLU A 55 -3.70 5.09 6.27
C GLU A 55 -3.06 5.59 7.59
N ASP A 56 -2.85 4.67 8.52
CA ASP A 56 -2.20 4.97 9.80
C ASP A 56 -0.71 5.30 9.61
N ILE A 57 -0.05 4.55 8.72
CA ILE A 57 1.38 4.70 8.43
C ILE A 57 1.65 6.02 7.70
N ASP A 58 0.75 6.43 6.79
CA ASP A 58 0.78 7.74 6.15
C ASP A 58 0.70 8.88 7.18
N LEU A 59 -0.26 8.80 8.11
CA LEU A 59 -0.38 9.78 9.19
C LEU A 59 0.87 9.78 10.08
N GLY A 60 1.34 8.61 10.49
CA GLY A 60 2.57 8.45 11.26
C GLY A 60 3.78 9.06 10.58
N LEU A 61 3.94 8.84 9.27
CA LEU A 61 5.02 9.43 8.47
C LEU A 61 4.93 10.95 8.42
N ARG A 62 3.74 11.50 8.11
CA ARG A 62 3.54 12.95 8.04
C ARG A 62 3.81 13.63 9.38
N LEU A 63 3.41 13.01 10.50
CA LEU A 63 3.69 13.53 11.83
C LEU A 63 5.18 13.37 12.19
N SER A 64 5.81 12.25 11.84
CA SER A 64 7.24 12.04 12.08
C SER A 64 8.09 13.06 11.33
N ARG A 65 7.73 13.40 10.08
CA ARG A 65 8.35 14.50 9.31
C ARG A 65 8.16 15.88 9.96
N ARG A 66 7.19 16.05 10.84
CA ARG A 66 6.99 17.27 11.66
C ARG A 66 7.70 17.19 13.02
N GLY A 67 8.52 16.17 13.25
CA GLY A 67 9.28 15.98 14.49
C GLY A 67 8.56 15.16 15.56
N LEU A 68 7.42 14.52 15.26
CA LEU A 68 6.80 13.59 16.20
C LEU A 68 7.71 12.38 16.42
N ARG A 69 7.94 12.07 17.69
CA ARG A 69 8.59 10.83 18.13
C ARG A 69 7.52 9.87 18.63
N LEU A 70 7.59 8.61 18.22
CA LEU A 70 6.62 7.60 18.62
C LEU A 70 7.27 6.74 19.70
N ILE A 71 6.80 6.84 20.95
CA ILE A 71 7.40 6.12 22.07
C ILE A 71 6.56 4.89 22.39
N TYR A 72 7.18 3.71 22.36
CA TYR A 72 6.50 2.48 22.75
C TYR A 72 6.37 2.38 24.28
N ASN A 73 5.16 2.09 24.75
CA ASN A 73 4.86 1.85 26.16
C ASN A 73 4.27 0.44 26.34
N ALA A 74 5.04 -0.47 26.95
CA ALA A 74 4.67 -1.87 27.14
C ALA A 74 3.52 -2.09 28.14
N GLN A 75 3.18 -1.06 28.93
CA GLN A 75 2.05 -1.06 29.86
C GLN A 75 0.74 -0.56 29.21
N ALA A 76 0.82 0.12 28.07
CA ALA A 76 -0.36 0.59 27.33
C ALA A 76 -1.03 -0.56 26.56
N ARG A 77 -1.60 -1.52 27.29
CA ARG A 77 -2.17 -2.75 26.74
C ARG A 77 -3.66 -2.58 26.43
N VAL A 78 -4.06 -3.04 25.25
CA VAL A 78 -5.46 -3.13 24.81
C VAL A 78 -5.72 -4.52 24.26
N HIS A 79 -6.88 -5.10 24.61
CA HIS A 79 -7.32 -6.38 24.09
C HIS A 79 -8.26 -6.18 22.90
N HIS A 80 -7.83 -6.60 21.71
CA HIS A 80 -8.66 -6.59 20.52
C HIS A 80 -9.41 -7.92 20.38
N CYS A 81 -10.74 -7.90 20.48
CA CYS A 81 -11.57 -9.05 20.14
C CYS A 81 -11.82 -9.05 18.62
N HIS A 82 -11.01 -9.79 17.88
CA HIS A 82 -11.22 -9.98 16.45
C HIS A 82 -10.90 -11.44 16.07
N PRO A 83 -11.88 -12.35 16.19
CA PRO A 83 -11.68 -13.72 15.73
C PRO A 83 -11.45 -13.66 14.21
N MET A 84 -10.32 -14.18 13.76
CA MET A 84 -9.96 -14.29 12.34
C MET A 84 -9.37 -15.67 12.10
N VAL A 85 -9.77 -16.29 11.00
CA VAL A 85 -9.06 -17.46 10.47
C VAL A 85 -8.02 -17.02 9.46
N LEU A 86 -7.08 -17.91 9.10
CA LEU A 86 -6.06 -17.62 8.09
C LEU A 86 -6.61 -16.99 6.81
N ARG A 87 -7.74 -17.50 6.31
CA ARG A 87 -8.38 -16.98 5.10
C ARG A 87 -8.76 -15.51 5.21
N ASP A 88 -9.29 -15.07 6.36
CA ASP A 88 -9.66 -13.67 6.58
C ASP A 88 -8.42 -12.79 6.54
N PHE A 89 -7.35 -13.26 7.19
CA PHE A 89 -6.08 -12.56 7.19
C PHE A 89 -5.45 -12.49 5.80
N TYR A 90 -5.54 -13.57 5.01
CA TYR A 90 -5.12 -13.58 3.61
C TYR A 90 -5.89 -12.56 2.76
N VAL A 91 -7.22 -12.46 2.92
CA VAL A 91 -8.04 -11.43 2.26
C VAL A 91 -7.65 -10.02 2.70
N ARG A 92 -7.31 -9.84 3.98
CA ARG A 92 -6.79 -8.56 4.49
C ARG A 92 -5.45 -8.21 3.84
N GLN A 93 -4.54 -9.16 3.68
CA GLN A 93 -3.27 -8.92 2.97
C GLN A 93 -3.50 -8.50 1.51
N ILE A 94 -4.51 -9.03 0.82
CA ILE A 94 -4.90 -8.53 -0.52
C ILE A 94 -5.29 -7.05 -0.47
N LYS A 95 -6.04 -6.61 0.54
CA LYS A 95 -6.42 -5.19 0.70
C LYS A 95 -5.20 -4.31 1.00
N VAL A 96 -4.34 -4.75 1.93
CA VAL A 96 -3.08 -4.06 2.27
C VAL A 96 -2.20 -3.94 1.03
N GLY A 97 -2.05 -5.02 0.26
CA GLY A 97 -1.30 -5.02 -0.99
C GLY A 97 -1.89 -4.09 -2.06
N ALA A 98 -3.20 -3.96 -2.14
CA ALA A 98 -3.84 -3.04 -3.08
C ALA A 98 -3.58 -1.57 -2.72
N ALA A 99 -3.57 -1.24 -1.42
CA ALA A 99 -3.41 0.12 -0.92
C ALA A 99 -1.96 0.65 -0.94
N ILE A 100 -0.94 -0.22 -1.01
CA ILE A 100 0.48 0.23 -1.05
C ILE A 100 0.78 1.15 -2.24
N GLY A 101 0.07 0.98 -3.36
CA GLY A 101 0.22 1.84 -4.53
C GLY A 101 -0.16 3.30 -4.24
N THR A 102 -1.17 3.53 -3.39
CA THR A 102 -1.54 4.88 -2.93
C THR A 102 -0.43 5.48 -2.09
N MET A 103 0.16 4.71 -1.17
CA MET A 103 1.28 5.15 -0.34
C MET A 103 2.47 5.62 -1.18
N TYR A 104 2.88 4.83 -2.19
CA TYR A 104 3.98 5.22 -3.08
C TYR A 104 3.64 6.35 -4.04
N ALA A 105 2.36 6.53 -4.39
CA ALA A 105 1.94 7.68 -5.18
C ALA A 105 2.00 9.00 -4.38
N LEU A 106 1.62 8.95 -3.09
CA LEU A 106 1.68 10.10 -2.18
C LEU A 106 3.11 10.40 -1.71
N HIS A 107 3.93 9.36 -1.54
CA HIS A 107 5.29 9.46 -1.03
C HIS A 107 6.26 8.63 -1.88
N PRO A 108 6.68 9.14 -3.07
CA PRO A 108 7.56 8.42 -3.97
C PRO A 108 8.94 8.09 -3.38
N ASP A 109 9.39 8.86 -2.38
CA ASP A 109 10.66 8.64 -1.69
C ASP A 109 10.68 7.32 -0.89
N LEU A 110 9.51 6.83 -0.48
CA LEU A 110 9.38 5.59 0.28
C LEU A 110 9.63 4.31 -0.52
N VAL A 111 9.71 4.39 -1.86
CA VAL A 111 9.95 3.24 -2.72
C VAL A 111 11.29 2.56 -2.40
N GLN A 112 12.26 3.33 -1.91
CA GLN A 112 13.59 2.87 -1.53
C GLN A 112 13.76 2.72 0.00
N ASP A 113 12.72 3.01 0.78
CA ASP A 113 12.79 2.96 2.24
C ASP A 113 12.85 1.49 2.70
N PRO A 114 13.86 1.10 3.51
CA PRO A 114 14.00 -0.27 4.01
C PRO A 114 12.86 -0.72 4.94
N LEU A 115 12.09 0.21 5.51
CA LEU A 115 10.94 -0.06 6.36
C LEU A 115 9.68 -0.39 5.54
N MET A 116 9.72 -0.17 4.22
CA MET A 116 8.60 -0.34 3.32
C MET A 116 8.73 -1.61 2.48
N PRO A 117 7.61 -2.25 2.06
CA PRO A 117 7.68 -3.44 1.23
C PRO A 117 8.36 -3.16 -0.11
N PRO A 118 9.25 -4.03 -0.61
CA PRO A 118 9.99 -3.73 -1.84
C PRO A 118 9.05 -3.44 -3.02
N ALA A 119 9.50 -2.59 -3.94
CA ALA A 119 8.71 -2.24 -5.11
C ALA A 119 8.45 -3.46 -6.02
N ASP A 120 9.45 -4.33 -6.12
CA ASP A 120 9.42 -5.49 -6.99
C ASP A 120 9.33 -6.79 -6.21
N ARG A 121 8.61 -7.76 -6.78
CA ARG A 121 8.62 -9.15 -6.35
C ARG A 121 9.49 -10.00 -7.27
N PRO A 122 10.17 -11.04 -6.76
CA PRO A 122 10.90 -11.98 -7.61
C PRO A 122 9.96 -12.70 -8.60
N ARG A 123 10.34 -12.77 -9.89
CA ARG A 123 9.51 -13.38 -10.95
C ARG A 123 9.26 -14.87 -10.73
N LEU A 124 10.26 -15.59 -10.21
CA LEU A 124 10.17 -17.02 -9.90
C LEU A 124 9.17 -17.26 -8.76
N TRP A 125 9.22 -16.44 -7.70
CA TRP A 125 8.29 -16.48 -6.58
C TRP A 125 6.84 -16.39 -7.04
N LYS A 126 6.53 -15.43 -7.93
CA LYS A 126 5.19 -15.26 -8.50
C LYS A 126 4.66 -16.54 -9.15
N ARG A 127 5.49 -17.23 -9.94
CA ARG A 127 5.08 -18.44 -10.66
C ARG A 127 4.78 -19.57 -9.69
N VAL A 128 5.66 -19.79 -8.72
CA VAL A 128 5.49 -20.82 -7.69
C VAL A 128 4.26 -20.53 -6.83
N ALA A 129 4.14 -19.31 -6.29
CA ALA A 129 3.03 -18.94 -5.42
C ALA A 129 1.68 -19.06 -6.14
N ARG A 130 1.57 -18.62 -7.40
CA ARG A 130 0.35 -18.75 -8.20
C ARG A 130 -0.13 -20.20 -8.36
N LEU A 131 0.79 -21.16 -8.44
CA LEU A 131 0.45 -22.58 -8.59
C LEU A 131 0.19 -23.24 -7.22
N CYS A 132 1.02 -22.94 -6.22
CA CYS A 132 0.98 -23.61 -4.93
C CYS A 132 -0.08 -23.03 -3.99
N VAL A 133 -0.23 -21.71 -3.90
CA VAL A 133 -1.08 -21.06 -2.89
C VAL A 133 -2.56 -21.42 -3.02
N PRO A 134 -3.19 -21.54 -4.21
CA PRO A 134 -4.59 -21.97 -4.31
C PRO A 134 -4.85 -23.37 -3.75
N LEU A 135 -3.85 -24.27 -3.82
CA LEU A 135 -3.92 -25.62 -3.27
C LEU A 135 -3.59 -25.63 -1.77
N LEU A 136 -2.58 -24.86 -1.36
CA LEU A 136 -2.13 -24.79 0.03
C LEU A 136 -3.12 -24.04 0.92
N LEU A 137 -3.68 -22.91 0.47
CA LEU A 137 -4.54 -22.05 1.29
C LEU A 137 -5.72 -22.80 1.95
N PRO A 138 -6.55 -23.61 1.24
CA PRO A 138 -7.62 -24.35 1.89
C PRO A 138 -7.10 -25.37 2.90
N MET A 139 -6.00 -26.07 2.59
CA MET A 139 -5.37 -27.04 3.50
C MET A 139 -4.82 -26.36 4.76
N VAL A 140 -4.04 -25.30 4.60
CA VAL A 140 -3.44 -24.54 5.70
C VAL A 140 -4.53 -23.88 6.55
N ASN A 141 -5.59 -23.36 5.93
CA ASN A 141 -6.74 -22.81 6.65
C ASN A 141 -7.49 -23.89 7.44
N TRP A 142 -7.66 -25.10 6.89
CA TRP A 142 -8.31 -26.22 7.57
C TRP A 142 -7.49 -26.72 8.78
N LEU A 143 -6.16 -26.77 8.64
CA LEU A 143 -5.23 -27.11 9.71
C LEU A 143 -5.21 -26.03 10.80
N ASP A 144 -5.18 -24.75 10.42
CA ASP A 144 -5.26 -23.62 11.34
C ASP A 144 -6.59 -23.60 12.12
N ALA A 145 -7.72 -23.86 11.45
CA ALA A 145 -9.02 -23.96 12.10
C ALA A 145 -9.09 -25.09 13.15
N ARG A 146 -8.21 -26.10 13.05
CA ARG A 146 -8.03 -27.18 14.03
C ARG A 146 -6.95 -26.87 15.08
N GLN A 147 -6.46 -25.63 15.11
CA GLN A 147 -5.41 -25.16 16.02
C GLN A 147 -4.08 -25.91 15.87
N VAL A 148 -3.83 -26.51 14.70
CA VAL A 148 -2.54 -27.14 14.40
C VAL A 148 -1.49 -26.05 14.20
N ARG A 149 -0.39 -26.09 14.96
CA ARG A 149 0.73 -25.15 14.79
C ARG A 149 1.51 -25.49 13.53
N LEU A 150 1.46 -24.61 12.53
CA LEU A 150 2.24 -24.76 11.30
C LEU A 150 3.54 -23.93 11.35
N PRO A 151 4.55 -24.29 10.54
CA PRO A 151 5.78 -23.51 10.46
C PRO A 151 5.53 -22.07 10.02
N GLU A 152 6.19 -21.13 10.69
CA GLU A 152 6.10 -19.69 10.41
C GLU A 152 6.34 -19.34 8.93
N ARG A 153 7.31 -20.01 8.30
CA ARG A 153 7.65 -19.82 6.88
C ARG A 153 6.48 -20.09 5.95
N LEU A 154 5.58 -21.02 6.32
CA LEU A 154 4.40 -21.35 5.52
C LEU A 154 3.37 -20.22 5.58
N TYR A 155 3.12 -19.64 6.76
CA TYR A 155 2.25 -18.47 6.90
C TYR A 155 2.81 -17.28 6.13
N ARG A 156 4.11 -16.98 6.28
CA ARG A 156 4.78 -15.92 5.52
C ARG A 156 4.60 -16.13 4.02
N PHE A 157 4.82 -17.35 3.53
CA PHE A 157 4.66 -17.68 2.10
C PHE A 157 3.24 -17.39 1.59
N VAL A 158 2.23 -17.94 2.26
CA VAL A 158 0.82 -17.78 1.86
C VAL A 158 0.37 -16.33 1.98
N LEU A 159 0.70 -15.65 3.07
CA LEU A 159 0.25 -14.27 3.31
C LEU A 159 0.95 -13.26 2.41
N SER A 160 2.24 -13.45 2.12
CA SER A 160 2.96 -12.64 1.14
C SER A 160 2.35 -12.75 -0.26
N ASP A 161 1.87 -13.92 -0.67
CA ASP A 161 1.16 -14.06 -1.95
C ASP A 161 -0.10 -13.19 -1.99
N GLY A 162 -0.89 -13.19 -0.91
CA GLY A 162 -2.07 -12.32 -0.78
C GLY A 162 -1.72 -10.84 -0.99
N PHE A 163 -0.68 -10.35 -0.31
CA PHE A 163 -0.16 -8.99 -0.49
C PHE A 163 0.20 -8.69 -1.96
N TRP A 164 1.02 -9.56 -2.58
CA TRP A 164 1.45 -9.35 -3.96
C TRP A 164 0.30 -9.45 -4.97
N LEU A 165 -0.69 -10.31 -4.71
CA LEU A 165 -1.89 -10.45 -5.53
C LEU A 165 -2.73 -9.17 -5.48
N GLY A 166 -2.90 -8.58 -4.30
CA GLY A 166 -3.59 -7.31 -4.11
C GLY A 166 -2.94 -6.17 -4.89
N ARG A 167 -1.62 -6.01 -4.72
CA ARG A 167 -0.82 -5.01 -5.43
C ARG A 167 -0.94 -5.14 -6.94
N ASP A 168 -0.80 -6.35 -7.45
CA ASP A 168 -0.93 -6.68 -8.86
C ASP A 168 -2.29 -6.29 -9.46
N ARG A 169 -3.37 -6.52 -8.71
CA ARG A 169 -4.73 -6.19 -9.15
C ARG A 169 -4.90 -4.68 -9.20
N ALA A 170 -4.46 -3.97 -8.17
CA ALA A 170 -4.51 -2.51 -8.12
C ALA A 170 -3.75 -1.85 -9.28
N VAL A 171 -2.53 -2.32 -9.60
CA VAL A 171 -1.74 -1.80 -10.73
C VAL A 171 -2.46 -2.03 -12.07
N ARG A 172 -3.05 -3.22 -12.27
CA ARG A 172 -3.83 -3.51 -13.49
C ARG A 172 -5.06 -2.61 -13.59
N GLU A 173 -5.83 -2.45 -12.52
CA GLU A 173 -7.01 -1.58 -12.48
C GLU A 173 -6.66 -0.12 -12.77
N GLN A 174 -5.55 0.39 -12.21
CA GLN A 174 -5.06 1.74 -12.49
C GLN A 174 -4.66 1.90 -13.96
N THR A 175 -3.98 0.91 -14.53
CA THR A 175 -3.55 0.91 -15.94
C THR A 175 -4.77 0.88 -16.88
N THR A 176 -5.75 0.02 -16.61
CA THR A 176 -7.00 -0.05 -17.38
C THR A 176 -7.78 1.27 -17.31
N ARG A 177 -7.98 1.83 -16.11
CA ARG A 177 -8.65 3.14 -15.94
C ARG A 177 -7.88 4.28 -16.62
N GLY A 178 -6.55 4.23 -16.60
CA GLY A 178 -5.70 5.18 -17.31
C GLY A 178 -5.89 5.10 -18.83
N ALA A 179 -5.91 3.89 -19.38
CA ALA A 179 -6.17 3.63 -20.80
C ALA A 179 -7.59 4.08 -21.22
N GLU A 180 -8.61 3.79 -20.41
CA GLU A 180 -9.99 4.23 -20.64
C GLU A 180 -10.11 5.76 -20.62
N ARG A 181 -9.49 6.44 -19.65
CA ARG A 181 -9.46 7.91 -19.60
C ARG A 181 -8.71 8.51 -20.79
N GLY A 182 -7.61 7.88 -21.21
CA GLY A 182 -6.85 8.27 -22.40
C GLY A 182 -7.69 8.14 -23.67
N CYS A 183 -8.41 7.03 -23.82
CA CYS A 183 -9.35 6.79 -24.93
C CYS A 183 -10.49 7.81 -24.93
N LEU A 184 -11.13 8.06 -23.78
CA LEU A 184 -12.20 9.06 -23.66
C LEU A 184 -11.72 10.47 -23.98
N ARG A 185 -10.51 10.85 -23.53
CA ARG A 185 -9.88 12.13 -23.90
C ARG A 185 -9.64 12.20 -25.40
N ALA A 186 -9.05 11.18 -26.00
CA ALA A 186 -8.80 11.12 -27.45
C ALA A 186 -10.10 11.18 -28.27
N VAL A 187 -11.17 10.51 -27.83
CA VAL A 187 -12.50 10.58 -28.46
C VAL A 187 -13.11 11.97 -28.30
N SER A 188 -12.96 12.60 -27.13
CA SER A 188 -13.44 13.96 -26.89
C SER A 188 -12.69 15.01 -27.71
N ASP A 189 -11.37 14.83 -27.89
CA ASP A 189 -10.54 15.69 -28.73
C ASP A 189 -10.84 15.47 -30.22
N CYS A 190 -11.10 14.23 -30.64
CA CYS A 190 -11.54 13.91 -31.99
C CYS A 190 -12.93 14.52 -32.28
N ARG A 191 -13.87 14.49 -31.32
CA ARG A 191 -15.16 15.18 -31.45
C ARG A 191 -15.02 16.70 -31.48
N ARG A 192 -14.14 17.29 -30.65
CA ARG A 192 -13.85 18.74 -30.72
C ARG A 192 -13.25 19.15 -32.05
N ARG A 193 -12.34 18.34 -32.61
CA ARG A 193 -11.75 18.57 -33.94
C ARG A 193 -12.73 18.28 -35.08
N GLY A 194 -13.65 17.33 -34.90
CA GLY A 194 -14.68 16.97 -35.87
C GLY A 194 -15.87 17.93 -35.93
N ASN A 195 -16.15 18.68 -34.85
CA ASN A 195 -17.18 19.73 -34.81
C ASN A 195 -16.65 21.10 -35.25
N ALA A 196 -15.40 21.16 -35.73
CA ALA A 196 -14.78 22.34 -36.30
C ALA A 196 -14.68 22.20 -37.84
N SER A 197 -15.82 22.01 -38.51
CA SER A 197 -16.00 22.52 -39.88
C SER A 197 -16.68 23.88 -39.72
N THR A 198 -15.96 25.00 -39.71
CA THR A 198 -15.65 25.74 -40.92
C THR A 198 -14.53 26.73 -40.58
N GLY A 199 -13.37 26.69 -41.26
CA GLY A 199 -12.34 27.73 -41.11
C GLY A 199 -10.89 27.24 -41.19
N SER A 200 -10.38 27.11 -42.42
CA SER A 200 -9.05 27.55 -42.88
C SER A 200 -7.82 27.55 -41.95
N ARG A 201 -6.75 26.91 -42.46
CA ARG A 201 -5.30 27.24 -42.36
C ARG A 201 -4.43 26.75 -41.18
N ILE A 202 -3.49 25.87 -41.58
CA ILE A 202 -2.03 25.94 -41.41
C ILE A 202 -1.37 25.35 -40.14
N VAL A 203 -0.33 24.57 -40.47
CA VAL A 203 0.73 23.87 -39.71
C VAL A 203 1.68 24.82 -38.97
N ARG A 204 2.14 24.46 -37.75
CA ARG A 204 3.58 24.53 -37.40
C ARG A 204 3.94 23.85 -36.07
N ALA A 205 4.86 22.91 -36.14
CA ALA A 205 5.75 22.52 -35.05
C ALA A 205 6.92 23.49 -34.99
N LEU A 206 7.34 23.93 -33.80
CA LEU A 206 8.65 24.54 -33.57
C LEU A 206 9.21 24.08 -32.22
N HIS A 207 10.43 23.55 -32.29
CA HIS A 207 11.31 23.13 -31.21
C HIS A 207 12.33 24.24 -30.97
N GLY A 208 12.75 24.43 -29.72
CA GLY A 208 14.08 24.91 -29.30
C GLY A 208 14.52 26.31 -29.72
N GLY A 209 14.59 27.23 -28.76
CA GLY A 209 15.17 28.56 -28.96
C GLY A 209 16.70 28.62 -28.79
N MET A 210 17.17 29.84 -29.06
CA MET A 210 18.36 30.55 -28.57
C MET A 210 19.55 30.76 -29.52
N SER A 211 19.65 32.06 -29.88
CA SER A 211 20.83 32.97 -29.89
C SER A 211 21.83 33.03 -31.07
N SER A 212 21.66 34.12 -31.84
CA SER A 212 22.62 35.16 -32.33
C SER A 212 23.99 35.27 -31.60
N PRO A 213 25.03 35.95 -32.16
CA PRO A 213 25.03 37.29 -32.82
C PRO A 213 25.91 37.36 -34.09
N GLY A 214 26.06 38.42 -34.88
CA GLY A 214 25.75 39.85 -34.86
C GLY A 214 26.63 40.50 -35.97
N GLY A 215 26.25 41.66 -36.49
CA GLY A 215 27.01 42.40 -37.52
C GLY A 215 26.11 43.04 -38.56
#